data_AF-A0A843F9C5-F1
#
_entry.id   AF-A0A843F9C5-F1
#
_cell.length_a   1.000
_cell.length_b   1.000
_cell.length_c   1.000
_cell.angle_alpha   90.00
_cell.angle_beta   90.00
_cell.angle_gamma   90.00
#
_symmetry.space_group_name_H-M   'P 1'
#
loop_
_entity.id
_entity.type
_entity.pdbx_description
1 polymer ?
#
loop_
_entity_poly.entity_id
_entity_poly.type
_entity_poly.pdbx_seq_one_letter_code
_entity_poly.pdbx_strand_id
1 'polypeptide(L)'
;SALKFAEGPDDTGVIVSWNTEGPENKNEKNGVVLENAISINPLNWKRDNTYAPPSENIGDRIPIMEPGSDEVSEFKVHKPGLADAQIDLERGVVVCTTLAEGYIKYFTPETENIFGPASLHEHDYAAYWDNIRENVNTRINAFLDK
;
A
#
# COMPACT_ATOMS: atom_id res chain seq x y z
N SER A 1 9.00 -7.02 25.58
CA SER A 1 8.88 -5.65 25.04
C SER A 1 7.49 -5.50 24.45
N ALA A 2 6.95 -4.28 24.40
CA ALA A 2 5.76 -4.00 23.59
C ALA A 2 6.15 -4.06 22.10
N LEU A 3 5.22 -4.48 21.25
CA LEU A 3 5.35 -4.33 19.80
C LEU A 3 5.42 -2.83 19.47
N LYS A 4 6.29 -2.45 18.53
CA LYS A 4 6.45 -1.07 18.06
C LYS A 4 6.41 -1.01 16.53
N PHE A 5 5.89 0.07 15.97
CA PHE A 5 5.92 0.31 14.53
C PHE A 5 7.28 0.85 14.08
N ALA A 6 7.62 0.67 12.81
CA ALA A 6 8.81 1.28 12.23
C ALA A 6 8.72 2.81 12.24
N GLU A 7 9.82 3.48 12.55
CA GLU A 7 10.02 4.93 12.40
C GLU A 7 11.01 5.25 11.26
N GLY A 8 11.78 4.24 10.84
CA GLY A 8 12.70 4.33 9.71
C GLY A 8 12.80 3.04 8.88
N PRO A 9 13.53 3.14 7.76
CA PRO A 9 13.68 2.05 6.81
C PRO A 9 14.56 0.89 7.32
N ASP A 10 15.44 1.12 8.29
CA ASP A 10 16.42 0.18 8.84
C ASP A 10 16.03 -0.39 10.21
N ASP A 11 14.89 0.00 10.76
CA ASP A 11 14.39 -0.54 12.02
C ASP A 11 14.23 -2.07 11.97
N THR A 12 14.62 -2.76 13.04
CA THR A 12 14.40 -4.22 13.17
C THR A 12 13.64 -4.54 14.46
N GLY A 13 12.93 -5.67 14.47
CA GLY A 13 12.02 -6.03 15.58
C GLY A 13 10.80 -5.11 15.68
N VAL A 14 10.27 -4.69 14.53
CA VAL A 14 9.16 -3.73 14.41
C VAL A 14 8.03 -4.26 13.51
N ILE A 15 6.87 -3.63 13.62
CA ILE A 15 5.73 -3.82 12.72
C ILE A 15 5.88 -2.87 11.53
N VAL A 16 5.69 -3.41 10.33
CA VAL A 16 5.44 -2.63 9.11
C VAL A 16 4.04 -2.99 8.62
N SER A 17 3.19 -1.99 8.42
CA SER A 17 1.79 -2.19 8.03
C SER A 17 1.29 -0.96 7.29
N TRP A 18 0.40 -1.17 6.33
CA TRP A 18 -0.38 -0.16 5.65
C TRP A 18 -1.64 -0.80 5.06
N ASN A 19 -2.63 0.02 4.75
CA ASN A 19 -3.73 -0.31 3.85
C ASN A 19 -3.89 0.84 2.86
N THR A 20 -4.06 0.55 1.58
CA THR A 20 -4.12 1.54 0.52
C THR A 20 -5.56 1.81 0.08
N GLU A 21 -5.91 3.07 -0.06
CA GLU A 21 -7.23 3.54 -0.51
C GLU A 21 -7.07 4.70 -1.50
N GLY A 22 -8.07 4.90 -2.35
CA GLY A 22 -8.24 6.13 -3.13
C GLY A 22 -8.89 7.24 -2.32
N PRO A 23 -8.84 8.48 -2.81
CA PRO A 23 -9.36 9.65 -2.10
C PRO A 23 -10.89 9.60 -1.84
N GLU A 24 -11.65 8.84 -2.63
CA GLU A 24 -13.10 8.70 -2.49
C GLU A 24 -13.49 7.93 -1.21
N ASN A 25 -12.56 7.16 -0.62
CA ASN A 25 -12.81 6.43 0.62
C ASN A 25 -12.73 7.30 1.89
N LYS A 26 -12.39 8.59 1.79
CA LYS A 26 -12.10 9.45 2.94
C LYS A 26 -13.19 9.44 4.02
N ASN A 27 -14.47 9.47 3.62
CA ASN A 27 -15.60 9.46 4.54
C ASN A 27 -16.34 8.11 4.57
N GLU A 28 -15.74 7.09 3.99
CA GLU A 28 -16.37 5.79 3.78
C GLU A 28 -15.86 4.75 4.78
N LYS A 29 -16.69 3.74 5.01
CA LYS A 29 -16.31 2.59 5.83
C LYS A 29 -15.44 1.67 4.99
N ASN A 30 -14.27 1.30 5.52
CA ASN A 30 -13.51 0.15 5.05
C ASN A 30 -13.39 -0.88 6.17
N GLY A 31 -13.94 -2.07 5.95
CA GLY A 31 -14.00 -3.18 6.90
C GLY A 31 -12.65 -3.77 7.29
N VAL A 32 -11.58 -3.46 6.56
CA VAL A 32 -10.21 -3.85 6.91
C VAL A 32 -9.39 -2.73 7.57
N VAL A 33 -10.01 -1.56 7.81
CA VAL A 33 -9.37 -0.43 8.51
C VAL A 33 -10.11 -0.19 9.82
N LEU A 34 -9.39 -0.37 10.93
CA LEU A 34 -9.90 -0.10 12.26
C LEU A 34 -9.61 1.34 12.69
N GLU A 35 -10.38 1.84 13.65
CA GLU A 35 -10.08 3.11 14.31
C GLU A 35 -8.67 3.08 14.89
N ASN A 36 -7.92 4.17 14.73
CA ASN A 36 -6.51 4.29 15.12
C ASN A 36 -5.56 3.32 14.38
N ALA A 37 -5.90 2.88 13.17
CA ALA A 37 -4.96 2.20 12.29
C ALA A 37 -3.68 3.03 12.12
N ILE A 38 -2.55 2.35 11.96
CA ILE A 38 -1.25 3.00 11.75
C ILE A 38 -0.68 2.46 10.46
N SER A 39 -0.47 3.36 9.51
CA SER A 39 0.21 3.06 8.25
C SER A 39 1.63 3.60 8.24
N ILE A 40 2.50 2.92 7.49
CA ILE A 40 3.83 3.37 7.08
C ILE A 40 3.80 3.54 5.57
N ASN A 41 4.24 4.71 5.08
CA ASN A 41 4.24 5.00 3.66
C ASN A 41 5.25 4.07 2.96
N PRO A 42 4.81 3.20 2.04
CA PRO A 42 5.66 2.16 1.44
C PRO A 42 6.68 2.71 0.42
N LEU A 43 6.61 4.00 0.08
CA LEU A 43 7.58 4.64 -0.82
C LEU A 43 8.74 5.28 -0.06
N ASN A 44 8.48 5.87 1.11
CA ASN A 44 9.49 6.64 1.86
C ASN A 44 9.74 6.16 3.30
N TRP A 45 9.01 5.13 3.76
CA TRP A 45 9.12 4.49 5.08
C TRP A 45 8.84 5.40 6.28
N LYS A 46 8.14 6.51 6.06
CA LYS A 46 7.71 7.45 7.11
C LYS A 46 6.32 7.12 7.65
N ARG A 47 6.03 7.62 8.85
CA ARG A 47 4.72 7.56 9.52
C ARG A 47 3.99 8.90 9.59
N ASP A 48 4.56 9.95 9.00
CA ASP A 48 3.92 11.25 8.88
C ASP A 48 3.19 11.37 7.53
N ASN A 49 2.56 12.52 7.28
CA ASN A 49 1.85 12.78 6.03
C ASN A 49 2.76 13.25 4.88
N THR A 50 4.07 12.96 4.92
CA THR A 50 4.99 13.27 3.82
C THR A 50 4.52 12.55 2.55
N TYR A 51 4.16 13.34 1.53
CA TYR A 51 3.81 12.85 0.21
C TYR A 51 5.02 12.22 -0.49
N ALA A 52 4.81 11.07 -1.13
CA ALA A 52 5.75 10.44 -2.04
C ALA A 52 5.10 10.35 -3.44
N PRO A 53 5.64 11.06 -4.45
CA PRO A 53 5.13 11.01 -5.83
C PRO A 53 5.44 9.67 -6.52
N PRO A 54 4.80 9.34 -7.66
CA PRO A 54 5.08 8.12 -8.41
C PRO A 54 6.54 7.98 -8.85
N SER A 55 7.28 9.08 -8.97
CA SER A 55 8.72 9.04 -9.27
C SER A 55 9.57 8.40 -8.18
N GLU A 56 9.05 8.27 -6.94
CA GLU A 56 9.69 7.52 -5.85
C GLU A 56 9.30 6.03 -5.83
N ASN A 57 8.35 5.62 -6.68
CA ASN A 57 7.99 4.22 -6.87
C ASN A 57 8.95 3.56 -7.86
N ILE A 58 9.85 2.71 -7.36
CA ILE A 58 10.90 2.10 -8.18
C ILE A 58 10.41 0.90 -8.99
N GLY A 59 9.17 0.45 -8.75
CA GLY A 59 8.49 -0.51 -9.60
C GLY A 59 7.31 -1.19 -8.94
N ASP A 60 6.24 -1.35 -9.72
CA ASP A 60 5.05 -2.11 -9.34
C ASP A 60 4.95 -3.43 -10.12
N ARG A 61 4.08 -4.33 -9.63
CA ARG A 61 3.73 -5.60 -10.29
C ARG A 61 2.25 -5.86 -10.13
N ILE A 62 1.45 -5.27 -11.01
CA ILE A 62 0.00 -5.37 -10.93
C ILE A 62 -0.48 -6.67 -11.58
N PRO A 63 -1.24 -7.53 -10.86
CA PRO A 63 -1.79 -8.75 -11.46
C PRO A 63 -2.79 -8.40 -12.57
N ILE A 64 -2.71 -9.13 -13.67
CA ILE A 64 -3.74 -9.18 -14.70
C ILE A 64 -4.44 -10.52 -14.51
N MET A 65 -5.77 -10.49 -14.36
CA MET A 65 -6.57 -11.69 -14.19
C MET A 65 -6.87 -12.33 -15.55
N GLU A 66 -6.90 -13.66 -15.59
CA GLU A 66 -7.44 -14.40 -16.72
C GLU A 66 -8.91 -14.00 -16.94
N PRO A 67 -9.36 -13.74 -18.19
CA PRO A 67 -10.73 -13.32 -18.45
C PRO A 67 -11.76 -14.34 -17.92
N GLY A 68 -12.54 -13.93 -16.92
CA GLY A 68 -13.59 -14.76 -16.33
C GLY A 68 -13.12 -15.76 -15.28
N SER A 69 -11.92 -15.60 -14.71
CA SER A 69 -11.45 -16.40 -13.57
C SER A 69 -10.74 -15.55 -12.51
N ASP A 70 -10.51 -16.17 -11.35
CA ASP A 70 -9.71 -15.61 -10.25
C ASP A 70 -8.22 -15.98 -10.36
N GLU A 71 -7.77 -16.47 -11.52
CA GLU A 71 -6.37 -16.82 -11.75
C GLU A 71 -5.60 -15.63 -12.34
N VAL A 72 -4.37 -15.41 -11.87
CA VAL A 72 -3.47 -14.40 -12.44
C VAL A 72 -2.86 -14.95 -13.72
N SER A 73 -3.10 -14.28 -14.84
CA SER A 73 -2.54 -14.62 -16.16
C SER A 73 -1.08 -14.17 -16.28
N GLU A 74 -0.84 -12.91 -15.94
CA GLU A 74 0.47 -12.28 -15.96
C GLU A 74 0.54 -11.13 -14.96
N PHE A 75 1.76 -10.61 -14.77
CA PHE A 75 1.96 -9.39 -13.99
C PHE A 75 2.40 -8.27 -14.92
N LYS A 76 1.66 -7.18 -14.91
CA LYS A 76 2.09 -5.93 -15.56
C LYS A 76 3.13 -5.25 -14.67
N VAL A 77 4.30 -5.01 -15.22
CA VAL A 77 5.42 -4.36 -14.52
C VAL A 77 5.60 -2.95 -15.06
N HIS A 78 5.54 -1.94 -14.18
CA HIS A 78 5.92 -0.57 -14.52
C HIS A 78 7.22 -0.18 -13.79
N LYS A 79 8.11 0.54 -14.50
CA LYS A 79 9.36 1.12 -13.97
C LYS A 79 9.58 2.51 -14.56
N PRO A 80 9.41 3.61 -13.79
CA PRO A 80 8.94 3.64 -12.40
C PRO A 80 7.51 3.09 -12.25
N GLY A 81 7.15 2.71 -11.02
CA GLY A 81 5.78 2.32 -10.71
C GLY A 81 4.81 3.50 -10.80
N LEU A 82 3.52 3.20 -10.82
CA LEU A 82 2.47 4.19 -11.06
C LEU A 82 1.93 4.82 -9.78
N ALA A 83 1.97 4.09 -8.65
CA ALA A 83 1.36 4.52 -7.40
C ALA A 83 2.14 5.64 -6.73
N ASP A 84 1.43 6.68 -6.30
CA ASP A 84 1.88 7.59 -5.26
C ASP A 84 1.47 7.09 -3.87
N ALA A 85 1.90 7.80 -2.83
CA ALA A 85 1.53 7.49 -1.45
C ALA A 85 1.57 8.71 -0.54
N GLN A 86 0.47 8.95 0.18
CA GLN A 86 0.43 9.86 1.32
C GLN A 86 -0.37 9.24 2.46
N ILE A 87 0.11 9.31 3.70
CA ILE A 87 -0.69 8.85 4.83
C ILE A 87 -1.78 9.88 5.15
N ASP A 88 -3.03 9.42 5.24
CA ASP A 88 -4.08 10.12 5.96
C ASP A 88 -3.96 9.75 7.45
N LEU A 89 -3.49 10.70 8.26
CA LEU A 89 -3.22 10.49 9.69
C LEU A 89 -4.50 10.33 10.54
N GLU A 90 -5.64 10.80 10.04
CA GLU A 90 -6.93 10.66 10.73
C GLU A 90 -7.49 9.26 10.54
N ARG A 91 -7.41 8.73 9.30
CA ARG A 91 -7.86 7.37 8.98
C ARG A 91 -6.84 6.28 9.27
N GLY A 92 -5.54 6.61 9.24
CA GLY A 92 -4.47 5.64 9.39
C GLY A 92 -4.20 4.79 8.14
N VAL A 93 -4.47 5.33 6.95
CA VAL A 93 -4.33 4.63 5.64
C VAL A 93 -3.37 5.35 4.72
N VAL A 94 -2.87 4.65 3.70
CA VAL A 94 -2.16 5.25 2.57
C VAL A 94 -3.18 5.64 1.51
N VAL A 95 -3.23 6.93 1.17
CA VAL A 95 -4.02 7.45 0.06
C VAL A 95 -3.16 7.42 -1.20
N CYS A 96 -3.65 6.71 -2.23
CA CYS A 96 -3.07 6.65 -3.56
C CYS A 96 -4.05 7.29 -4.56
N THR A 97 -3.62 8.36 -5.21
CA THR A 97 -4.44 9.13 -6.15
C THR A 97 -4.26 8.69 -7.60
N THR A 98 -3.16 8.01 -7.92
CA THR A 98 -2.79 7.70 -9.30
C THR A 98 -3.26 6.33 -9.78
N LEU A 99 -3.54 5.39 -8.87
CA LEU A 99 -4.07 4.07 -9.22
C LEU A 99 -5.58 3.94 -9.01
N ALA A 100 -6.21 4.79 -8.19
CA ALA A 100 -7.57 4.57 -7.72
C ALA A 100 -8.59 4.43 -8.87
N GLU A 101 -8.63 5.38 -9.79
CA GLU A 101 -9.59 5.36 -10.90
C GLU A 101 -9.35 4.19 -11.90
N GLY A 102 -8.10 3.75 -12.03
CA GLY A 102 -7.70 2.75 -13.03
C GLY A 102 -8.06 1.32 -12.65
N TYR A 103 -8.03 1.01 -11.35
CA TYR A 103 -8.03 -0.36 -10.83
C TYR A 103 -9.30 -0.74 -10.06
N ILE A 104 -10.13 0.23 -9.69
CA ILE A 104 -11.34 0.01 -8.86
C ILE A 104 -12.59 -0.27 -9.72
N LYS A 105 -12.41 -0.51 -11.03
CA LYS A 105 -13.51 -0.60 -12.02
C LYS A 105 -14.47 -1.80 -11.87
N TYR A 106 -14.18 -2.73 -10.96
CA TYR A 106 -14.91 -4.01 -10.86
C TYR A 106 -15.56 -4.25 -9.50
N PHE A 107 -15.76 -3.21 -8.68
CA PHE A 107 -16.43 -3.40 -7.40
C PHE A 107 -17.90 -3.78 -7.61
N THR A 108 -18.32 -4.87 -6.97
CA THR A 108 -19.73 -5.19 -6.83
C THR A 108 -20.32 -4.39 -5.67
N PRO A 109 -21.65 -4.21 -5.58
CA PRO A 109 -22.27 -3.57 -4.42
C PRO A 109 -21.88 -4.24 -3.10
N GLU A 110 -21.66 -5.56 -3.10
CA GLU A 110 -21.21 -6.30 -1.92
C GLU A 110 -19.78 -5.95 -1.51
N THR A 111 -18.84 -5.85 -2.47
CA THR A 111 -17.46 -5.49 -2.16
C THR A 111 -17.34 -4.02 -1.74
N GLU A 112 -18.07 -3.13 -2.40
CA GLU A 112 -18.13 -1.71 -2.04
C GLU A 112 -18.67 -1.51 -0.61
N ASN A 113 -19.70 -2.26 -0.20
CA ASN A 113 -20.22 -2.19 1.17
C ASN A 113 -19.22 -2.67 2.24
N ILE A 114 -18.22 -3.47 1.86
CA ILE A 114 -17.16 -3.93 2.76
C ILE A 114 -15.99 -2.96 2.75
N PHE A 115 -15.51 -2.55 1.56
CA PHE A 115 -14.22 -1.89 1.40
C PHE A 115 -14.33 -0.39 1.08
N GLY A 116 -15.53 0.13 0.84
CA GLY A 116 -15.76 1.45 0.28
C GLY A 116 -15.61 1.47 -1.25
N PRO A 117 -15.97 2.57 -1.92
CA PRO A 117 -15.94 2.71 -3.38
C PRO A 117 -14.53 2.85 -3.96
N ALA A 118 -13.50 3.02 -3.12
CA ALA A 118 -12.14 3.25 -3.56
C ALA A 118 -11.10 2.49 -2.71
N SER A 119 -11.31 1.21 -2.43
CA SER A 119 -10.25 0.40 -1.80
C SER A 119 -9.22 -0.09 -2.80
N LEU A 120 -7.95 -0.06 -2.41
CA LEU A 120 -6.83 -0.67 -3.13
C LEU A 120 -6.17 -1.79 -2.30
N HIS A 121 -6.91 -2.39 -1.36
CA HIS A 121 -6.40 -3.42 -0.45
C HIS A 121 -5.73 -4.60 -1.17
N GLU A 122 -6.31 -5.05 -2.28
CA GLU A 122 -5.73 -6.13 -3.10
C GLU A 122 -4.38 -5.76 -3.75
N HIS A 123 -4.07 -4.46 -3.80
CA HIS A 123 -2.87 -3.92 -4.42
C HIS A 123 -1.81 -3.46 -3.41
N ASP A 124 -2.01 -3.66 -2.10
CA ASP A 124 -1.09 -3.20 -1.05
C ASP A 124 0.37 -3.65 -1.27
N TYR A 125 0.58 -4.86 -1.80
CA TYR A 125 1.91 -5.35 -2.19
C TYR A 125 2.27 -5.04 -3.64
N ALA A 126 1.29 -5.18 -4.54
CA ALA A 126 1.50 -5.05 -5.98
C ALA A 126 1.93 -3.63 -6.38
N ALA A 127 1.30 -2.61 -5.79
CA ALA A 127 1.52 -1.20 -6.09
C ALA A 127 2.90 -0.68 -5.69
N TYR A 128 3.56 -1.33 -4.72
CA TYR A 128 4.82 -0.88 -4.12
C TYR A 128 5.91 -1.97 -4.13
N TRP A 129 5.78 -2.93 -5.05
CA TRP A 129 6.51 -4.19 -5.04
C TRP A 129 8.03 -4.05 -4.92
N ASP A 130 8.67 -3.26 -5.79
CA ASP A 130 10.13 -3.14 -5.79
C ASP A 130 10.62 -2.29 -4.59
N ASN A 131 9.85 -1.29 -4.13
CA ASN A 131 10.17 -0.53 -2.90
C ASN A 131 10.18 -1.46 -1.68
N ILE A 132 9.18 -2.34 -1.53
CA ILE A 132 9.12 -3.32 -0.43
C ILE A 132 10.36 -4.22 -0.45
N ARG A 133 10.75 -4.69 -1.63
CA ARG A 133 11.95 -5.54 -1.78
C ARG A 133 13.22 -4.79 -1.41
N GLU A 134 13.35 -3.54 -1.80
CA GLU A 134 14.48 -2.68 -1.40
C GLU A 134 14.53 -2.55 0.14
N ASN A 135 13.40 -2.28 0.79
CA ASN A 135 13.36 -2.12 2.23
C ASN A 135 13.61 -3.42 3.00
N VAL A 136 13.14 -4.56 2.48
CA VAL A 136 13.49 -5.87 3.04
C VAL A 136 15.01 -6.07 3.02
N ASN A 137 15.68 -5.71 1.92
CA ASN A 137 17.15 -5.77 1.87
C ASN A 137 17.80 -4.83 2.90
N THR A 138 17.31 -3.58 3.03
CA THR A 138 17.78 -2.63 4.05
C THR A 138 17.67 -3.21 5.46
N ARG A 139 16.52 -3.80 5.81
CA ARG A 139 16.29 -4.38 7.15
C ARG A 139 17.09 -5.65 7.39
N ILE A 140 17.33 -6.48 6.37
CA ILE A 140 18.21 -7.65 6.47
C ILE A 140 19.64 -7.21 6.79
N ASN A 141 20.18 -6.22 6.07
CA ASN A 141 21.52 -5.70 6.33
C ASN A 141 21.61 -5.10 7.74
N ALA A 142 20.63 -4.29 8.13
CA ALA A 142 20.56 -3.71 9.48
C ALA A 142 20.40 -4.77 10.60
N PHE A 143 19.88 -5.96 10.29
CA PHE A 143 19.82 -7.07 11.24
C PHE A 143 21.16 -7.81 11.34
N LEU A 144 21.86 -8.01 10.21
CA LEU A 144 23.13 -8.75 10.15
C LEU A 144 24.34 -7.92 10.63
N ASP A 145 24.28 -6.60 10.51
CA ASP A 145 25.32 -5.67 10.96
C ASP A 145 25.29 -5.40 12.48
N LYS A 146 24.39 -6.05 13.23
CA LYS A 146 24.21 -5.90 14.68
C LYS A 146 25.01 -6.89 15.51
#